data_AF-A0A1X7TN38-F1
#
_entry.id   AF-A0A1X7TN38-F1
#
_cell.length_a   1.000
_cell.length_b   1.000
_cell.length_c   1.000
_cell.angle_alpha   90.00
_cell.angle_beta   90.00
_cell.angle_gamma   90.00
#
_symmetry.space_group_name_H-M   'P 1'
#
loop_
_entity.id
_entity.type
_entity.pdbx_description
1 polymer ?
#
loop_
_entity_poly.entity_id
_entity_poly.type
_entity_poly.pdbx_seq_one_letter_code
_entity_poly.pdbx_strand_id
1 'polypeptide(L)'
;IAIEGYCHGKLDLIYDKLLKIQEREGIKIDLLLCCGDFQAIRDQDDLNCMAVPDKYKEIGSFHKGLWVEHLFPWLWIELDVFD
;
A
#
# COMPACT_ATOMS: atom_id res chain seq x y z
N ILE A 1 -4.17 14.89 -4.59
CA ILE A 1 -3.15 13.82 -4.79
C ILE A 1 -2.49 13.58 -3.44
N ALA A 2 -2.39 12.33 -3.00
CA ALA A 2 -1.63 11.92 -1.81
C ALA A 2 -0.33 11.24 -2.25
N ILE A 3 0.72 11.38 -1.44
CA ILE A 3 2.03 10.77 -1.68
C ILE A 3 2.40 9.99 -0.43
N GLU A 4 2.67 8.70 -0.59
CA GLU A 4 3.17 7.80 0.45
C GLU A 4 4.60 7.37 0.10
N GLY A 5 5.49 7.42 1.09
CA GLY A 5 6.89 7.10 0.89
C GLY A 5 7.09 5.59 0.80
N TYR A 6 6.91 4.90 1.92
CA TYR A 6 7.17 3.47 2.08
C TYR A 6 5.93 2.80 2.69
N CYS A 7 5.36 1.81 1.98
CA CYS A 7 4.14 1.14 2.43
C CYS A 7 4.42 0.12 3.55
N HIS A 8 5.52 -0.62 3.43
CA HIS A 8 5.88 -1.75 4.30
C HIS A 8 4.74 -2.79 4.45
N GLY A 9 3.96 -2.99 3.38
CA GLY A 9 2.80 -3.87 3.36
C GLY A 9 1.63 -3.42 4.26
N LYS A 10 1.60 -2.18 4.76
CA LYS A 10 0.53 -1.64 5.63
C LYS A 10 -0.51 -0.83 4.86
N LEU A 11 -0.95 -1.38 3.74
CA LEU A 11 -1.94 -0.83 2.83
C LEU A 11 -3.26 -0.46 3.53
N ASP A 12 -3.78 -1.31 4.41
CA ASP A 12 -4.98 -1.02 5.21
C ASP A 12 -4.87 0.26 6.05
N LEU A 13 -3.74 0.44 6.74
CA LEU A 13 -3.48 1.65 7.53
C LEU A 13 -3.39 2.91 6.68
N ILE A 14 -2.83 2.81 5.46
CA ILE A 14 -2.77 3.93 4.52
C ILE A 14 -4.18 4.31 4.07
N TYR A 15 -5.00 3.32 3.69
CA TYR A 15 -6.38 3.56 3.29
C TYR A 15 -7.20 4.22 4.39
N ASP A 16 -7.12 3.70 5.61
CA ASP A 16 -7.80 4.26 6.78
C ASP A 16 -7.38 5.72 7.07
N LYS A 17 -6.09 6.03 6.92
CA LYS A 17 -5.57 7.39 7.11
C LYS A 17 -6.11 8.35 6.06
N LEU A 18 -6.12 7.93 4.79
CA LEU A 18 -6.60 8.76 3.69
C LEU A 18 -8.09 9.09 3.85
N LEU A 19 -8.91 8.11 4.24
CA LEU A 19 -10.33 8.34 4.55
C LEU A 19 -10.51 9.39 5.66
N LYS A 20 -9.77 9.24 6.77
CA LYS A 20 -9.82 10.18 7.89
C LYS A 20 -9.37 11.59 7.50
N ILE A 21 -8.37 11.72 6.63
CA ILE A 21 -7.89 13.02 6.13
C ILE A 21 -8.96 13.66 5.24
N GLN A 22 -9.58 12.91 4.33
CA GLN A 22 -10.66 13.44 3.50
C GLN A 22 -11.83 13.96 4.35
N GLU A 23 -12.24 13.18 5.35
CA GLU A 23 -13.33 13.57 6.26
C GLU A 23 -12.98 14.82 7.08
N ARG A 24 -11.78 14.85 7.66
CA ARG A 24 -11.34 15.95 8.53
C ARG A 24 -11.15 17.26 7.78
N GLU A 25 -10.56 17.20 6.58
CA GLU A 25 -10.20 18.40 5.81
C GLU A 25 -11.27 18.79 4.79
N GLY A 26 -12.29 17.95 4.57
CA GLY A 26 -13.31 18.17 3.54
C GLY A 26 -12.75 18.14 2.12
N ILE A 27 -11.63 17.45 1.90
CA ILE A 27 -10.96 17.34 0.60
C ILE A 27 -11.25 15.99 -0.06
N LYS A 28 -11.10 15.97 -1.39
CA LYS A 28 -11.09 14.73 -2.17
C LYS A 28 -9.66 14.39 -2.58
N ILE A 29 -9.31 13.12 -2.46
CA ILE A 29 -8.07 12.52 -2.92
C ILE A 29 -8.45 11.61 -4.09
N ASP A 30 -7.95 11.93 -5.28
CA ASP A 30 -8.24 11.17 -6.50
C ASP A 30 -7.11 10.18 -6.89
N LEU A 31 -5.92 10.33 -6.30
CA LEU A 31 -4.70 9.60 -6.67
C LEU A 31 -3.81 9.44 -5.45
N LEU A 32 -3.31 8.23 -5.23
CA LEU A 32 -2.26 7.90 -4.26
C LEU A 32 -0.99 7.50 -5.03
N LEU A 33 0.10 8.22 -4.84
CA LEU A 33 1.42 7.83 -5.35
C LEU A 33 2.17 7.10 -4.25
N CYS A 34 2.62 5.87 -4.51
CA CYS A 34 3.44 5.11 -3.58
C CYS A 34 4.86 5.03 -4.14
N CYS A 35 5.83 5.56 -3.40
CA CYS A 35 7.18 5.80 -3.90
C CYS A 35 8.20 4.70 -3.55
N GLY A 36 7.76 3.56 -3.02
CA GLY A 36 8.63 2.44 -2.75
C GLY A 36 8.13 1.49 -1.67
N ASP A 37 8.80 0.35 -1.58
CA ASP A 37 8.59 -0.73 -0.62
C ASP A 37 7.10 -1.06 -0.41
N PHE A 38 6.41 -1.26 -1.53
CA PHE A 38 4.98 -1.54 -1.54
C PHE A 38 4.66 -2.90 -0.91
N GLN A 39 5.56 -3.88 -1.09
CA GLN A 39 5.43 -5.26 -0.62
C GLN A 39 4.12 -5.93 -1.06
N ALA A 40 3.94 -6.11 -2.36
CA ALA A 40 2.76 -6.73 -2.99
C ALA A 40 2.63 -8.25 -2.77
N ILE A 41 2.65 -8.71 -1.52
CA ILE A 41 2.66 -10.14 -1.16
C ILE A 41 1.22 -10.69 -1.21
N ARG A 42 0.95 -11.58 -2.17
CA ARG A 42 -0.38 -12.18 -2.37
C ARG A 42 -0.56 -13.44 -1.54
N ASP A 43 0.51 -14.18 -1.33
CA ASP A 43 0.49 -15.48 -0.65
C ASP A 43 1.84 -15.83 -0.02
N GLN A 44 1.95 -17.06 0.47
CA GLN A 44 3.16 -17.56 1.11
C GLN A 44 4.33 -17.74 0.13
N ASP A 45 4.07 -17.99 -1.15
CA ASP A 45 5.12 -18.15 -2.15
C ASP A 45 5.78 -16.80 -2.44
N ASP A 46 4.99 -15.74 -2.61
CA ASP A 46 5.50 -14.37 -2.68
C ASP A 46 6.30 -13.99 -1.42
N LEU A 47 5.81 -14.37 -0.23
CA LEU A 47 6.48 -14.08 1.04
C LEU A 47 7.85 -14.77 1.12
N ASN A 48 7.95 -15.99 0.60
CA ASN A 48 9.18 -16.77 0.59
C ASN A 48 10.23 -16.18 -0.35
N CYS A 49 9.81 -15.53 -1.44
CA CYS A 49 10.68 -14.84 -2.39
C CYS A 49 11.25 -13.51 -1.87
N MET A 50 10.75 -12.98 -0.75
CA MET A 50 11.23 -11.71 -0.22
C MET A 50 12.70 -11.79 0.25
N ALA A 51 13.50 -10.82 -0.17
CA ALA A 51 14.90 -10.65 0.22
C ALA A 51 15.07 -10.00 1.61
N VAL A 52 14.35 -10.51 2.61
CA VAL A 52 14.47 -10.10 4.03
C VAL A 52 14.62 -11.34 4.92
N PRO A 53 15.34 -11.23 6.07
CA PRO A 53 15.45 -12.33 7.02
C PRO A 53 14.08 -12.85 7.47
N ASP A 54 13.95 -14.16 7.64
CA ASP A 54 12.66 -14.82 7.93
C ASP A 54 11.95 -14.24 9.16
N LYS A 55 12.70 -13.80 10.18
CA LYS A 55 12.15 -13.16 11.38
C LYS A 55 11.44 -11.82 11.13
N TYR A 56 11.61 -11.22 9.95
CA TYR A 56 10.97 -9.96 9.54
C TYR A 56 9.98 -10.16 8.38
N LYS A 57 9.80 -11.38 7.89
CA LYS A 57 8.82 -11.68 6.84
C LYS A 57 7.41 -11.56 7.42
N GLU A 58 6.63 -10.63 6.86
CA GLU A 58 5.22 -10.47 7.15
C GLU A 58 4.42 -10.46 5.85
N ILE A 59 3.29 -11.17 5.79
CA ILE A 59 2.40 -11.20 4.60
C ILE A 59 1.75 -9.83 4.32
N GLY A 60 1.80 -8.91 5.30
CA GLY A 60 1.21 -7.59 5.19
C GLY A 60 -0.31 -7.62 4.99
N SER A 61 -0.84 -6.53 4.48
CA SER A 61 -2.26 -6.35 4.19
C SER A 61 -2.57 -6.44 2.71
N PHE A 62 -1.55 -6.68 1.87
CA PHE A 62 -1.73 -6.80 0.44
C PHE A 62 -2.76 -7.93 0.17
N HIS A 63 -2.43 -9.21 0.35
CA HIS A 63 -3.32 -10.36 0.11
C HIS A 63 -4.84 -10.24 0.41
N LYS A 64 -5.29 -9.32 1.29
CA LYS A 64 -6.68 -8.96 1.57
C LYS A 64 -7.45 -8.38 0.36
N GLY A 65 -6.76 -7.99 -0.73
CA GLY A 65 -7.42 -7.54 -1.96
C GLY A 65 -7.96 -6.12 -1.93
N LEU A 66 -7.46 -5.26 -1.02
CA LEU A 66 -7.90 -3.87 -0.88
C LEU A 66 -7.61 -2.99 -2.13
N TRP A 67 -6.79 -3.49 -3.06
CA TRP A 67 -6.53 -2.86 -4.36
C TRP A 67 -7.66 -2.96 -5.37
N VAL A 68 -8.64 -3.82 -5.16
CA VAL A 68 -9.71 -3.99 -6.14
C VAL A 68 -10.46 -2.67 -6.26
N GLU A 69 -10.61 -2.18 -7.48
CA GLU A 69 -11.12 -0.83 -7.81
C GLU A 69 -12.50 -0.51 -7.19
N HIS A 70 -13.28 -1.53 -6.86
CA HIS A 70 -14.58 -1.42 -6.21
C HIS A 70 -14.50 -1.17 -4.70
N LEU A 71 -13.39 -1.53 -4.06
CA LEU A 71 -13.16 -1.33 -2.62
C LEU A 71 -12.61 0.07 -2.35
N PHE A 72 -11.74 0.58 -3.22
CA PHE A 72 -11.24 1.94 -3.14
C PHE A 72 -11.05 2.57 -4.53
N PRO A 73 -11.55 3.80 -4.75
CA PRO A 73 -11.53 4.46 -6.05
C PRO A 73 -10.20 5.16 -6.36
N TRP A 74 -9.09 4.74 -5.72
CA TRP A 74 -7.79 5.37 -5.91
C TRP A 74 -6.93 4.53 -6.83
N LEU A 75 -6.51 5.14 -7.94
CA LEU A 75 -5.40 4.63 -8.73
C LEU A 75 -4.12 4.78 -7.89
N TRP A 76 -3.28 3.74 -7.81
CA TRP A 76 -1.90 3.89 -7.36
C TRP A 76 -0.91 3.64 -8.49
N ILE A 77 0.22 4.31 -8.40
CA ILE A 77 1.40 4.08 -9.23
C ILE A 77 2.53 3.80 -8.25
N GLU A 78 3.17 2.64 -8.40
CA GLU A 78 4.44 2.36 -7.74
C GLU A 78 5.54 3.05 -8.54
N LEU A 79 6.18 4.03 -7.90
CA LEU A 79 7.37 4.67 -8.43
C LEU A 79 8.56 3.99 -7.76
N ASP A 80 9.06 2.92 -8.38
CA ASP A 80 10.36 2.35 -8.00
C ASP A 80 11.45 3.37 -8.35
N VAL A 81 11.85 4.15 -7.35
CA VAL A 81 13.11 4.87 -7.41
C VAL A 81 14.20 3.84 -7.19
N PHE A 82 14.70 3.27 -8.28
CA PHE A 82 15.88 2.41 -8.26
C PHE A 82 17.01 3.13 -7.53
N ASP A 83 17.46 2.56 -6.41
CA ASP A 83 18.80 2.82 -5.85
C ASP A 83 19.89 2.19 -6.74
#